data_AF-A0A0L9U180-F1
#
_entry.id   AF-A0A0L9U180-F1
#
_cell.length_a   1.000
_cell.length_b   1.000
_cell.length_c   1.000
_cell.angle_alpha   90.00
_cell.angle_beta   90.00
_cell.angle_gamma   90.00
#
_symmetry.space_group_name_H-M   'P 1'
#
loop_
_entity.id
_entity.type
_entity.pdbx_description
1 polymer ?
#
loop_
_entity_poly.entity_id
_entity_poly.type
_entity_poly.pdbx_seq_one_letter_code
_entity_poly.pdbx_strand_id
1 'polypeptide(L)'
;MVDLWCKSIQENGSLSALRSLMRAFRTACHYGDDGGNESMAKLSVMSSTVFNKIMLTVLTEMDGILRKLFKLPASGGKKENITDLMATKHWNNYGHLVKSYLGNALHVLNQMTDTEMISFTLRRLKYSLLFLAAVPSLLRKYIKVVLHFWGTGGGALPVVSYLFMRDLCIRIGSGCIDECFKGIYKAYVLNCHFVNAVKLKHIRFLGNCVIELLGVDLAIAYQHAFIYIRQLAMILRDALNAKTKESFRKVYEWKFINCLELWTGAVCAYSSESDFKQLAYPLTQIISGVARLVPTARYFPLRLRCIRMLNQIAASTHSFVPVSMLLLDMLEMKELNRPPTGGVGKAVDLRSILKVSKLTLKTRAFQEACVISVVEELAEHLAQWSYSVAFMELSFIPLVRLRSFCKLTKVERFRKEMRQLIRQIEASANHVNEKRMSISFLPNDPAAASFLEVEQLIFISVESSSALSKYVLTLRQRAEQKNNSLMESSVLVGEESSKFGNEISESDEEDARNNEKGAAVFSSSWLPGNESKTKQPEETKRKRKKQQKEKAIDDDVVEDLVLSSDEEMPSSHSPSAGKNDDADNLPSKRKHKQKKHRTKRMKKN
;
A
#
# COMPACT_ATOMS: atom_id res chain seq x y z
N MET A 1 -19.18 -34.84 -35.88
CA MET A 1 -20.34 -34.72 -34.95
C MET A 1 -20.45 -33.33 -34.35
N VAL A 2 -19.42 -32.82 -33.66
CA VAL A 2 -19.40 -31.45 -33.11
C VAL A 2 -19.67 -30.38 -34.18
N ASP A 3 -19.06 -30.51 -35.36
CA ASP A 3 -19.28 -29.56 -36.47
C ASP A 3 -20.73 -29.54 -36.98
N LEU A 4 -21.42 -30.69 -36.94
CA LEU A 4 -22.82 -30.80 -37.35
C LEU A 4 -23.73 -30.11 -36.33
N TRP A 5 -23.43 -30.23 -35.03
CA TRP A 5 -24.14 -29.48 -34.00
C TRP A 5 -23.91 -27.98 -34.15
N CYS A 6 -22.68 -27.54 -34.43
CA CYS A 6 -22.36 -26.12 -34.62
C CYS A 6 -23.10 -25.52 -35.82
N LYS A 7 -23.04 -26.20 -36.98
CA LYS A 7 -23.79 -25.78 -38.18
C LYS A 7 -25.30 -25.74 -37.92
N SER A 8 -25.85 -26.78 -37.28
CA SER A 8 -27.29 -26.82 -36.93
C SER A 8 -27.72 -25.73 -35.95
N ILE A 9 -26.84 -25.30 -35.04
CA ILE A 9 -27.10 -24.18 -34.12
C ILE A 9 -27.01 -22.84 -34.86
N GLN A 10 -26.01 -22.66 -35.73
CA GLN A 10 -25.78 -21.42 -36.46
C GLN A 10 -26.82 -21.16 -37.57
N GLU A 11 -27.24 -22.21 -38.28
CA GLU A 11 -28.17 -22.13 -39.41
C GLU A 11 -29.64 -22.20 -38.97
N ASN A 12 -29.98 -23.09 -38.03
CA ASN A 12 -31.38 -23.43 -37.69
C ASN A 12 -31.78 -23.13 -36.24
N GLY A 13 -30.88 -22.61 -35.39
CA GLY A 13 -31.18 -22.35 -33.98
C GLY A 13 -31.60 -23.61 -33.19
N SER A 14 -31.12 -24.79 -33.60
CA SER A 14 -31.59 -26.08 -33.08
C SER A 14 -31.32 -26.27 -31.59
N LEU A 15 -32.40 -26.28 -30.79
CA LEU A 15 -32.34 -26.49 -29.34
C LEU A 15 -31.86 -27.90 -28.95
N SER A 16 -32.12 -28.91 -29.78
CA SER A 16 -31.67 -30.28 -29.53
C SER A 16 -30.15 -30.40 -29.69
N ALA A 17 -29.58 -29.76 -30.72
CA ALA A 17 -28.14 -29.69 -30.93
C ALA A 17 -27.45 -28.93 -29.78
N LEU A 18 -28.04 -27.83 -29.30
CA LEU A 18 -27.53 -27.08 -28.15
C LEU A 18 -27.50 -27.92 -26.86
N ARG A 19 -28.56 -28.68 -26.56
CA ARG A 19 -28.60 -29.56 -25.38
C ARG A 19 -27.55 -30.66 -25.46
N SER A 20 -27.35 -31.26 -26.64
CA SER A 20 -26.32 -32.27 -26.86
C SER A 20 -24.91 -31.69 -26.68
N LEU A 21 -24.65 -30.51 -27.23
CA LEU A 21 -23.38 -29.80 -27.05
C LEU A 21 -23.11 -29.45 -25.57
N MET A 22 -24.13 -28.96 -24.85
CA MET A 22 -24.03 -28.64 -23.43
C MET A 22 -23.81 -29.88 -22.54
N ARG A 23 -24.41 -31.01 -22.90
CA ARG A 23 -24.15 -32.29 -22.21
C ARG A 23 -22.71 -32.74 -22.43
N ALA A 24 -22.22 -32.66 -23.67
CA ALA A 24 -20.84 -32.99 -24.00
C ALA A 24 -19.84 -32.05 -23.28
N PHE A 25 -20.14 -30.75 -23.21
CA PHE A 25 -19.36 -29.78 -22.44
C PHE A 25 -19.31 -30.15 -20.96
N ARG A 26 -20.45 -30.46 -20.34
CA ARG A 26 -20.51 -30.88 -18.94
C ARG A 26 -19.63 -32.12 -18.70
N THR A 27 -19.72 -33.13 -19.56
CA THR A 27 -18.89 -34.33 -19.44
C THR A 27 -17.40 -34.01 -19.60
N ALA A 28 -17.03 -33.12 -20.52
CA ALA A 28 -15.65 -32.65 -20.66
C ALA A 28 -15.18 -31.88 -19.42
N CYS A 29 -16.01 -31.01 -18.86
CA CYS A 29 -15.66 -30.22 -17.66
C CYS A 29 -15.38 -31.09 -16.43
N HIS A 30 -16.07 -32.23 -16.29
CA HIS A 30 -15.90 -33.18 -15.20
C HIS A 30 -15.06 -34.40 -15.61
N TYR A 31 -14.27 -34.29 -16.67
CA TYR A 31 -13.40 -35.35 -17.11
C TYR A 31 -12.29 -35.58 -16.06
N GLY A 32 -12.28 -36.75 -15.43
CA GLY A 32 -11.35 -37.09 -14.35
C GLY A 32 -11.85 -36.76 -12.93
N ASP A 33 -13.12 -36.33 -12.76
CA ASP A 33 -13.75 -36.17 -11.45
C ASP A 33 -14.18 -37.58 -10.95
N ASP A 34 -13.58 -38.09 -9.85
CA ASP A 34 -13.83 -39.44 -9.27
C ASP A 34 -15.26 -39.62 -8.69
N GLY A 35 -16.19 -38.73 -9.01
CA GLY A 35 -17.58 -38.77 -8.57
C GLY A 35 -18.40 -39.79 -9.36
N GLY A 36 -18.57 -40.99 -8.80
CA GLY A 36 -19.31 -42.13 -9.35
C GLY A 36 -20.77 -41.86 -9.77
N ASN A 37 -20.95 -41.27 -10.95
CA ASN A 37 -22.23 -41.23 -11.66
C ASN A 37 -22.12 -42.07 -12.94
N GLU A 38 -22.68 -43.29 -12.88
CA GLU A 38 -22.70 -44.29 -13.97
C GLU A 38 -23.32 -43.79 -15.29
N SER A 39 -24.06 -42.67 -15.27
CA SER A 39 -24.63 -42.04 -16.48
C SER A 39 -23.63 -41.19 -17.29
N MET A 40 -22.43 -40.92 -16.76
CA MET A 40 -21.32 -40.27 -17.50
C MET A 40 -20.45 -41.26 -18.31
N ALA A 41 -20.61 -42.56 -18.10
CA ALA A 41 -19.80 -43.59 -18.73
C ALA A 41 -20.00 -43.73 -20.25
N LYS A 42 -21.17 -43.35 -20.80
CA LYS A 42 -21.45 -43.48 -22.26
C LYS A 42 -20.72 -42.47 -23.16
N LEU A 43 -20.03 -41.49 -22.59
CA LEU A 43 -19.13 -40.57 -23.29
C LEU A 43 -17.68 -40.67 -22.80
N SER A 44 -17.35 -41.65 -21.95
CA SER A 44 -16.04 -41.82 -21.29
C SER A 44 -14.86 -42.07 -22.24
N VAL A 45 -15.10 -42.27 -23.54
CA VAL A 45 -14.07 -42.42 -24.57
C VAL A 45 -14.05 -41.17 -25.44
N MET A 46 -13.77 -40.01 -24.85
CA MET A 46 -13.45 -38.81 -25.64
C MET A 46 -11.98 -38.86 -26.02
N SER A 47 -11.66 -38.92 -27.31
CA SER A 47 -10.29 -38.68 -27.75
C SER A 47 -9.90 -37.23 -27.42
N SER A 48 -8.62 -36.99 -27.14
CA SER A 48 -8.10 -35.66 -26.78
C SER A 48 -8.44 -34.59 -27.83
N THR A 49 -8.55 -34.98 -29.10
CA THR A 49 -8.96 -34.11 -30.21
C THR A 49 -10.43 -33.68 -30.11
N VAL A 50 -11.33 -34.59 -29.73
CA VAL A 50 -12.75 -34.31 -29.54
C VAL A 50 -12.98 -33.48 -28.28
N PHE A 51 -12.24 -33.75 -27.21
CA PHE A 51 -12.25 -32.95 -25.97
C PHE A 51 -11.86 -31.49 -26.25
N ASN A 52 -10.68 -31.27 -26.85
CA ASN A 52 -10.17 -29.94 -27.14
C ASN A 52 -11.12 -29.16 -28.06
N LYS A 53 -11.68 -29.84 -29.06
CA LYS A 53 -12.65 -29.23 -29.98
C LYS A 53 -13.93 -28.79 -29.25
N ILE A 54 -14.49 -29.63 -28.38
CA ILE A 54 -15.70 -29.28 -27.60
C ILE A 54 -15.41 -28.09 -26.68
N MET A 55 -14.29 -28.10 -25.96
CA MET A 55 -13.91 -27.03 -25.05
C MET A 55 -13.72 -25.70 -25.80
N LEU A 56 -12.98 -25.72 -26.91
CA LEU A 56 -12.72 -24.55 -27.75
C LEU A 56 -14.02 -23.97 -28.34
N THR A 57 -14.85 -24.83 -28.94
CA THR A 57 -16.10 -24.43 -29.58
C THR A 57 -17.07 -23.85 -28.58
N VAL A 58 -17.27 -24.50 -27.43
CA VAL A 58 -18.22 -24.02 -26.42
C VAL A 58 -17.76 -22.70 -25.81
N LEU A 59 -16.50 -22.59 -25.40
CA LEU A 59 -15.99 -21.34 -24.84
C LEU A 59 -16.02 -20.18 -25.86
N THR A 60 -15.87 -20.46 -27.15
CA THR A 60 -15.84 -19.43 -28.20
C THR A 60 -17.22 -19.00 -28.66
N GLU A 61 -18.15 -19.94 -28.85
CA GLU A 61 -19.44 -19.67 -29.51
C GLU A 61 -20.61 -19.51 -28.54
N MET A 62 -20.53 -20.04 -27.31
CA MET A 62 -21.67 -20.11 -26.41
C MET A 62 -22.25 -18.73 -26.07
N ASP A 63 -21.40 -17.71 -25.91
CA ASP A 63 -21.86 -16.34 -25.65
C ASP A 63 -22.79 -15.84 -26.76
N GLY A 64 -22.37 -15.99 -28.03
CA GLY A 64 -23.14 -15.58 -29.19
C GLY A 64 -24.44 -16.38 -29.33
N ILE A 65 -24.41 -17.67 -29.04
CA ILE A 65 -25.60 -18.54 -29.05
C ILE A 65 -26.61 -18.08 -27.99
N LEU A 66 -26.16 -17.85 -26.75
CA LEU A 66 -27.02 -17.40 -25.66
C LEU A 66 -27.59 -16.00 -25.95
N ARG A 67 -26.80 -15.08 -26.51
CA ARG A 67 -27.27 -13.74 -26.90
C ARG A 67 -28.35 -13.82 -27.97
N LYS A 68 -28.16 -14.63 -29.01
CA LYS A 68 -29.19 -14.86 -30.05
C LYS A 68 -30.47 -15.47 -29.46
N LEU A 69 -30.34 -16.46 -28.58
CA LEU A 69 -31.46 -17.13 -27.93
C LEU A 69 -32.30 -16.15 -27.09
N PHE A 70 -31.65 -15.23 -26.37
CA PHE A 70 -32.31 -14.24 -25.54
C PHE A 70 -32.57 -12.90 -26.25
N LYS A 71 -32.30 -12.81 -27.56
CA LYS A 71 -32.44 -11.58 -28.37
C LYS A 71 -31.69 -10.37 -27.77
N LEU A 72 -30.52 -10.63 -27.19
CA LEU A 72 -29.62 -9.63 -26.64
C LEU A 72 -28.68 -9.07 -27.73
N PRO A 73 -28.14 -7.85 -27.54
CA PRO A 73 -27.14 -7.31 -28.46
C PRO A 73 -25.91 -8.23 -28.56
N ALA A 74 -25.34 -8.30 -29.77
CA ALA A 74 -24.23 -9.18 -30.13
C ALA A 74 -22.98 -8.97 -29.25
N SER A 75 -22.80 -7.77 -28.71
CA SER A 75 -21.76 -7.48 -27.71
C SER A 75 -22.27 -6.41 -26.75
N GLY A 76 -21.65 -6.32 -25.56
CA GLY A 76 -22.03 -5.30 -24.58
C GLY A 76 -23.27 -5.66 -23.77
N GLY A 77 -23.97 -4.61 -23.32
CA GLY A 77 -25.12 -4.65 -22.43
C GLY A 77 -24.79 -4.27 -20.99
N LYS A 78 -25.80 -3.74 -20.29
CA LYS A 78 -25.77 -3.40 -18.87
C LYS A 78 -26.58 -4.41 -18.06
N LYS A 79 -26.36 -4.44 -16.74
CA LYS A 79 -27.12 -5.26 -15.79
C LYS A 79 -28.64 -5.19 -15.98
N GLU A 80 -29.18 -4.02 -16.29
CA GLU A 80 -30.61 -3.77 -16.53
C GLU A 80 -31.21 -4.71 -17.59
N ASN A 81 -30.48 -4.94 -18.68
CA ASN A 81 -30.91 -5.84 -19.75
C ASN A 81 -31.15 -7.29 -19.24
N ILE A 82 -30.39 -7.70 -18.23
CA ILE A 82 -30.51 -9.03 -17.64
C ILE A 82 -31.61 -9.08 -16.58
N THR A 83 -31.80 -8.01 -15.80
CA THR A 83 -32.92 -7.95 -14.85
C THR A 83 -34.25 -8.02 -15.56
N ASP A 84 -34.38 -7.34 -16.71
CA ASP A 84 -35.58 -7.39 -17.54
C ASP A 84 -35.76 -8.78 -18.15
N LEU A 85 -34.67 -9.39 -18.63
CA LEU A 85 -34.68 -10.74 -19.17
C LEU A 85 -35.17 -11.76 -18.14
N MET A 86 -34.72 -11.67 -16.89
CA MET A 86 -35.12 -12.59 -15.82
C MET A 86 -36.64 -12.56 -15.53
N ALA A 87 -37.33 -11.46 -15.82
CA ALA A 87 -38.78 -11.36 -15.68
C ALA A 87 -39.55 -12.07 -16.80
N THR A 88 -38.88 -12.47 -17.88
CA THR A 88 -39.53 -13.08 -19.05
C THR A 88 -39.72 -14.59 -18.92
N LYS A 89 -40.77 -15.13 -19.56
CA LYS A 89 -40.99 -16.58 -19.69
C LYS A 89 -39.84 -17.29 -20.43
N HIS A 90 -39.10 -16.59 -21.29
CA HIS A 90 -37.94 -17.15 -21.99
C HIS A 90 -36.79 -17.49 -21.03
N TRP A 91 -36.56 -16.69 -20.00
CA TRP A 91 -35.57 -17.00 -18.97
C TRP A 91 -35.95 -18.25 -18.16
N ASN A 92 -37.23 -18.41 -17.80
CA ASN A 92 -37.68 -19.61 -17.10
C ASN A 92 -37.44 -20.89 -17.91
N ASN A 93 -37.60 -20.81 -19.24
CA ASN A 93 -37.39 -21.96 -20.12
C ASN A 93 -35.91 -22.28 -20.35
N TYR A 94 -35.03 -21.28 -20.48
CA TYR A 94 -33.65 -21.49 -20.95
C TYR A 94 -32.56 -21.07 -19.95
N GLY A 95 -32.89 -20.42 -18.83
CA GLY A 95 -31.93 -19.92 -17.84
C GLY A 95 -31.10 -21.03 -17.17
N HIS A 96 -31.60 -22.27 -17.15
CA HIS A 96 -30.83 -23.43 -16.69
C HIS A 96 -29.62 -23.74 -17.58
N LEU A 97 -29.66 -23.41 -18.88
CA LEU A 97 -28.52 -23.57 -19.80
C LEU A 97 -27.39 -22.61 -19.46
N VAL A 98 -27.74 -21.36 -19.15
CA VAL A 98 -26.79 -20.33 -18.69
C VAL A 98 -26.12 -20.76 -17.38
N LYS A 99 -26.92 -21.21 -16.41
CA LYS A 99 -26.42 -21.73 -15.13
C LYS A 99 -25.49 -22.94 -15.32
N SER A 100 -25.85 -23.86 -16.21
CA SER A 100 -25.03 -25.03 -16.53
C SER A 100 -23.70 -24.61 -17.17
N TYR A 101 -23.73 -23.72 -18.16
CA TYR A 101 -22.51 -23.23 -18.84
C TYR A 101 -21.54 -22.56 -17.87
N LEU A 102 -22.02 -21.56 -17.11
CA LEU A 102 -21.19 -20.81 -16.17
C LEU A 102 -20.76 -21.69 -14.98
N GLY A 103 -21.62 -22.59 -14.50
CA GLY A 103 -21.28 -23.50 -13.42
C GLY A 103 -20.17 -24.48 -13.80
N ASN A 104 -20.28 -25.12 -14.97
CA ASN A 104 -19.27 -26.08 -15.45
C ASN A 104 -17.96 -25.38 -15.83
N ALA A 105 -18.04 -24.20 -16.46
CA ALA A 105 -16.84 -23.41 -16.76
C ALA A 105 -16.10 -22.97 -15.49
N LEU A 106 -16.83 -22.60 -14.43
CA LEU A 106 -16.23 -22.30 -13.13
C LEU A 106 -15.57 -23.55 -12.50
N HIS A 107 -16.20 -24.72 -12.61
CA HIS A 107 -15.59 -25.97 -12.12
C HIS A 107 -14.25 -26.21 -12.81
N VAL A 108 -14.21 -26.11 -14.14
CA VAL A 108 -12.98 -26.24 -14.93
C VAL A 108 -11.90 -25.26 -14.49
N LEU A 109 -12.25 -23.98 -14.29
CA LEU A 109 -11.28 -22.99 -13.79
C LEU A 109 -10.68 -23.40 -12.44
N ASN A 110 -11.42 -24.06 -11.55
CA ASN A 110 -10.89 -24.49 -10.26
C ASN A 110 -9.98 -25.73 -10.35
N GLN A 111 -10.12 -26.54 -11.41
CA GLN A 111 -9.34 -27.78 -11.60
C GLN A 111 -8.08 -27.56 -12.45
N MET A 112 -8.09 -26.55 -13.33
CA MET A 112 -6.94 -26.23 -14.17
C MET A 112 -5.77 -25.68 -13.36
N THR A 113 -4.57 -26.15 -13.68
CA THR A 113 -3.30 -25.65 -13.11
C THR A 113 -2.47 -24.88 -14.14
N ASP A 114 -2.67 -25.15 -15.43
CA ASP A 114 -1.95 -24.49 -16.52
C ASP A 114 -2.39 -23.02 -16.69
N THR A 115 -1.45 -22.09 -16.50
CA THR A 115 -1.72 -20.65 -16.52
C THR A 115 -2.14 -20.14 -17.90
N GLU A 116 -1.68 -20.75 -18.99
CA GLU A 116 -2.06 -20.38 -20.35
C GLU A 116 -3.51 -20.80 -20.66
N MET A 117 -3.87 -22.03 -20.30
CA MET A 117 -5.23 -22.55 -20.47
C MET A 117 -6.25 -21.81 -19.60
N ILE A 118 -5.90 -21.45 -18.36
CA ILE A 118 -6.72 -20.60 -17.50
C ILE A 118 -6.89 -19.22 -18.14
N SER A 119 -5.80 -18.61 -18.62
CA SER A 119 -5.84 -17.31 -19.29
C SER A 119 -6.73 -17.34 -20.54
N PHE A 120 -6.63 -18.37 -21.36
CA PHE A 120 -7.50 -18.57 -22.52
C PHE A 120 -8.97 -18.67 -22.10
N THR A 121 -9.27 -19.49 -21.09
CA THR A 121 -10.63 -19.72 -20.60
C THR A 121 -11.25 -18.43 -20.05
N LEU A 122 -10.50 -17.65 -19.25
CA LEU A 122 -10.95 -16.36 -18.74
C LEU A 122 -11.22 -15.34 -19.87
N ARG A 123 -10.33 -15.27 -20.88
CA ARG A 123 -10.54 -14.39 -22.05
C ARG A 123 -11.83 -14.70 -22.79
N ARG A 124 -12.20 -15.98 -22.89
CA ARG A 124 -13.44 -16.42 -23.53
C ARG A 124 -14.67 -16.18 -22.67
N LEU A 125 -14.59 -16.49 -21.38
CA LEU A 125 -15.68 -16.24 -20.43
C LEU A 125 -15.96 -14.75 -20.22
N LYS A 126 -14.98 -13.87 -20.50
CA LYS A 126 -15.14 -12.42 -20.47
C LYS A 126 -16.37 -11.93 -21.28
N TYR A 127 -16.67 -12.56 -22.41
CA TYR A 127 -17.81 -12.17 -23.25
C TYR A 127 -19.17 -12.48 -22.60
N SER A 128 -19.21 -13.54 -21.78
CA SER A 128 -20.41 -14.01 -21.06
C SER A 128 -20.57 -13.43 -19.66
N LEU A 129 -19.76 -12.45 -19.27
CA LEU A 129 -19.79 -11.80 -17.96
C LEU A 129 -21.17 -11.27 -17.58
N LEU A 130 -21.90 -10.72 -18.55
CA LEU A 130 -23.20 -10.09 -18.31
C LEU A 130 -24.20 -11.09 -17.72
N PHE A 131 -24.13 -12.37 -18.12
CA PHE A 131 -25.02 -13.41 -17.61
C PHE A 131 -24.76 -13.76 -16.13
N LEU A 132 -23.59 -13.44 -15.58
CA LEU A 132 -23.32 -13.62 -14.13
C LEU A 132 -24.21 -12.73 -13.27
N ALA A 133 -24.71 -11.61 -13.79
CA ALA A 133 -25.66 -10.76 -13.09
C ALA A 133 -26.96 -11.50 -12.73
N ALA A 134 -27.35 -12.51 -13.51
CA ALA A 134 -28.53 -13.32 -13.23
C ALA A 134 -28.32 -14.39 -12.15
N VAL A 135 -27.07 -14.67 -11.76
CA VAL A 135 -26.72 -15.72 -10.81
C VAL A 135 -25.70 -15.21 -9.79
N PRO A 136 -26.14 -14.42 -8.78
CA PRO A 136 -25.24 -13.80 -7.80
C PRO A 136 -24.37 -14.81 -7.04
N SER A 137 -24.85 -16.03 -6.82
CA SER A 137 -24.06 -17.08 -6.16
C SER A 137 -22.85 -17.54 -6.99
N LEU A 138 -22.98 -17.60 -8.32
CA LEU A 138 -21.87 -17.90 -9.22
C LEU A 138 -20.95 -16.68 -9.36
N LEU A 139 -21.52 -15.48 -9.48
CA LEU A 139 -20.78 -14.22 -9.55
C LEU A 139 -19.74 -14.12 -8.42
N ARG A 140 -20.15 -14.35 -7.16
CA ARG A 140 -19.24 -14.32 -6.00
C ARG A 140 -18.12 -15.36 -6.07
N LYS A 141 -18.43 -16.57 -6.57
CA LYS A 141 -17.42 -17.61 -6.76
C LYS A 141 -16.42 -17.23 -7.86
N TYR A 142 -16.88 -16.64 -8.96
CA TYR A 142 -16.02 -16.12 -10.02
C TYR A 142 -15.11 -15.01 -9.50
N ILE A 143 -15.63 -14.04 -8.75
CA ILE A 143 -14.83 -12.97 -8.13
C ILE A 143 -13.70 -13.59 -7.28
N LYS A 144 -14.02 -14.57 -6.43
CA LYS A 144 -13.03 -15.25 -5.59
C LYS A 144 -11.93 -15.96 -6.40
N VAL A 145 -12.30 -16.68 -7.45
CA VAL A 145 -11.36 -17.42 -8.31
C VAL A 145 -10.46 -16.46 -9.10
N VAL A 146 -11.04 -15.41 -9.68
CA VAL A 146 -10.31 -14.40 -10.44
C VAL A 146 -9.36 -13.60 -9.54
N LEU A 147 -9.77 -13.29 -8.31
CA LEU A 147 -8.89 -12.66 -7.30
C LEU A 147 -7.70 -13.53 -6.93
N HIS A 148 -7.91 -14.85 -6.84
CA HIS A 148 -6.82 -15.79 -6.59
C HIS A 148 -5.81 -15.74 -7.74
N PHE A 149 -6.26 -15.92 -8.99
CA PHE A 149 -5.40 -15.87 -10.17
C PHE A 149 -4.72 -14.52 -10.39
N TRP A 150 -5.39 -13.43 -10.04
CA TRP A 150 -4.80 -12.09 -10.05
C TRP A 150 -3.64 -11.97 -9.07
N GLY A 151 -3.78 -12.47 -7.85
CA GLY A 151 -2.76 -12.37 -6.82
C GLY A 151 -1.57 -13.31 -7.03
N THR A 152 -1.83 -14.59 -7.35
CA THR A 152 -0.83 -15.66 -7.36
C THR A 152 -0.38 -16.09 -8.76
N GLY A 153 -1.06 -15.65 -9.82
CA GLY A 153 -0.78 -16.07 -11.18
C GLY A 153 0.60 -15.62 -11.69
N GLY A 154 1.23 -16.46 -12.50
CA GLY A 154 2.42 -16.13 -13.27
C GLY A 154 2.10 -15.65 -14.69
N GLY A 155 3.09 -15.05 -15.36
CA GLY A 155 2.99 -14.67 -16.77
C GLY A 155 1.85 -13.68 -17.05
N ALA A 156 1.01 -13.98 -18.05
CA ALA A 156 -0.10 -13.12 -18.47
C ALA A 156 -1.37 -13.27 -17.60
N LEU A 157 -1.44 -14.27 -16.72
CA LEU A 157 -2.67 -14.61 -15.98
C LEU A 157 -3.15 -13.48 -15.05
N PRO A 158 -2.30 -12.77 -14.30
CA PRO A 158 -2.74 -11.65 -13.47
C PRO A 158 -3.40 -10.53 -14.27
N VAL A 159 -2.85 -10.21 -15.44
CA VAL A 159 -3.40 -9.17 -16.34
C VAL A 159 -4.77 -9.58 -16.86
N VAL A 160 -4.91 -10.82 -17.33
CA VAL A 160 -6.18 -11.33 -17.84
C VAL A 160 -7.24 -11.35 -16.74
N SER A 161 -6.86 -11.78 -15.53
CA SER A 161 -7.74 -11.81 -14.36
C SER A 161 -8.19 -10.41 -13.95
N TYR A 162 -7.27 -9.44 -13.97
CA TYR A 162 -7.59 -8.04 -13.72
C TYR A 162 -8.58 -7.48 -14.75
N LEU A 163 -8.33 -7.70 -16.05
CA LEU A 163 -9.22 -7.23 -17.11
C LEU A 163 -10.63 -7.86 -17.03
N PHE A 164 -10.72 -9.13 -16.60
CA PHE A 164 -12.00 -9.78 -16.34
C PHE A 164 -12.75 -9.10 -15.20
N MET A 165 -12.06 -8.80 -14.09
CA MET A 165 -12.63 -8.12 -12.93
C MET A 165 -13.04 -6.67 -13.22
N ARG A 166 -12.23 -5.93 -13.98
CA ARG A 166 -12.54 -4.55 -14.41
C ARG A 166 -13.80 -4.54 -15.27
N ASP A 167 -13.89 -5.43 -16.26
CA ASP A 167 -15.10 -5.56 -17.09
C ASP A 167 -16.33 -5.97 -16.27
N LEU A 168 -16.16 -6.82 -15.25
CA LEU A 168 -17.23 -7.20 -14.34
C LEU A 168 -17.79 -5.97 -13.63
N CYS A 169 -16.91 -5.13 -13.06
CA CYS A 169 -17.28 -3.91 -12.36
C CYS A 169 -17.99 -2.92 -13.30
N ILE A 170 -17.48 -2.74 -14.52
CA ILE A 170 -18.07 -1.81 -15.51
C ILE A 170 -19.45 -2.28 -15.98
N ARG A 171 -19.63 -3.58 -16.26
CA ARG A 171 -20.87 -4.10 -16.86
C ARG A 171 -21.98 -4.37 -15.84
N ILE A 172 -21.62 -4.88 -14.67
CA ILE A 172 -22.58 -5.22 -13.59
C ILE A 172 -22.81 -4.03 -12.66
N GLY A 173 -21.82 -3.14 -12.51
CA GLY A 173 -21.92 -1.95 -11.67
C GLY A 173 -22.06 -2.30 -10.18
N SER A 174 -22.90 -1.53 -9.49
CA SER A 174 -23.13 -1.59 -8.03
C SER A 174 -23.46 -2.96 -7.47
N GLY A 175 -23.88 -3.93 -8.29
CA GLY A 175 -24.13 -5.31 -7.84
C GLY A 175 -22.88 -6.10 -7.43
N CYS A 176 -21.67 -5.64 -7.77
CA CYS A 176 -20.43 -6.36 -7.45
C CYS A 176 -19.25 -5.49 -7.03
N ILE A 177 -19.30 -4.16 -7.27
CA ILE A 177 -18.17 -3.25 -7.03
C ILE A 177 -17.67 -3.32 -5.59
N ASP A 178 -18.57 -3.32 -4.59
CA ASP A 178 -18.19 -3.38 -3.18
C ASP A 178 -17.40 -4.65 -2.84
N GLU A 179 -17.88 -5.80 -3.30
CA GLU A 179 -17.22 -7.10 -3.09
C GLU A 179 -15.89 -7.19 -3.86
N CYS A 180 -15.83 -6.60 -5.06
CA CYS A 180 -14.60 -6.50 -5.84
C CYS A 180 -13.56 -5.61 -5.15
N PHE A 181 -13.92 -4.42 -4.66
CA PHE A 181 -13.01 -3.50 -3.98
C PHE A 181 -12.49 -4.10 -2.67
N LYS A 182 -13.38 -4.69 -1.86
CA LYS A 182 -13.00 -5.42 -0.64
C LYS A 182 -12.10 -6.60 -0.96
N GLY A 183 -12.45 -7.37 -1.98
CA GLY A 183 -11.72 -8.56 -2.41
C GLY A 183 -10.32 -8.24 -2.94
N ILE A 184 -10.20 -7.25 -3.83
CA ILE A 184 -8.93 -6.87 -4.45
C ILE A 184 -7.97 -6.27 -3.42
N TYR A 185 -8.47 -5.42 -2.51
CA TYR A 185 -7.65 -4.88 -1.43
C TYR A 185 -7.16 -5.99 -0.50
N LYS A 186 -8.05 -6.91 -0.08
CA LYS A 186 -7.66 -8.05 0.77
C LYS A 186 -6.61 -8.93 0.08
N ALA A 187 -6.81 -9.26 -1.20
CA ALA A 187 -5.87 -10.05 -1.98
C ALA A 187 -4.51 -9.33 -2.14
N TYR A 188 -4.50 -8.01 -2.35
CA TYR A 188 -3.28 -7.21 -2.38
C TYR A 188 -2.49 -7.32 -1.05
N VAL A 189 -3.16 -7.10 0.08
CA VAL A 189 -2.52 -7.14 1.41
C VAL A 189 -1.91 -8.52 1.70
N LEU A 190 -2.59 -9.60 1.30
CA LEU A 190 -2.08 -10.96 1.44
C LEU A 190 -0.80 -11.19 0.63
N ASN A 191 -0.67 -10.56 -0.54
CA ASN A 191 0.54 -10.66 -1.35
C ASN A 191 1.72 -9.81 -0.83
N CYS A 192 1.47 -8.86 0.07
CA CYS A 192 2.46 -7.95 0.64
C CYS A 192 3.23 -8.51 1.86
N HIS A 193 3.02 -9.78 2.25
CA HIS A 193 3.66 -10.40 3.42
C HIS A 193 5.19 -10.43 3.36
N PHE A 194 5.74 -10.87 2.24
CA PHE A 194 7.18 -11.01 2.00
C PHE A 194 7.54 -10.29 0.72
N VAL A 195 8.60 -9.49 0.74
CA VAL A 195 9.04 -8.69 -0.42
C VAL A 195 10.47 -9.06 -0.76
N ASN A 196 10.70 -9.45 -2.01
CA ASN A 196 12.02 -9.57 -2.64
C ASN A 196 12.01 -8.70 -3.92
N ALA A 197 13.16 -8.52 -4.58
CA ALA A 197 13.26 -7.61 -5.73
C ALA A 197 12.30 -7.96 -6.89
N VAL A 198 12.11 -9.25 -7.19
CA VAL A 198 11.19 -9.73 -8.24
C VAL A 198 9.73 -9.51 -7.82
N LYS A 199 9.38 -9.91 -6.60
CA LYS A 199 8.05 -9.77 -6.02
C LYS A 199 7.67 -8.31 -5.80
N LEU A 200 8.63 -7.40 -5.60
CA LEU A 200 8.36 -5.97 -5.52
C LEU A 200 7.82 -5.42 -6.86
N LYS A 201 8.31 -5.90 -8.01
CA LYS A 201 7.75 -5.54 -9.32
C LYS A 201 6.30 -6.03 -9.44
N HIS A 202 6.04 -7.26 -9.01
CA HIS A 202 4.68 -7.82 -8.97
C HIS A 202 3.75 -7.04 -8.03
N ILE A 203 4.19 -6.72 -6.81
CA ILE A 203 3.40 -5.93 -5.85
C ILE A 203 3.06 -4.54 -6.42
N ARG A 204 4.00 -3.87 -7.10
CA ARG A 204 3.72 -2.59 -7.78
C ARG A 204 2.69 -2.74 -8.89
N PHE A 205 2.79 -3.80 -9.70
CA PHE A 205 1.78 -4.12 -10.70
C PHE A 205 0.39 -4.31 -10.06
N LEU A 206 0.30 -5.12 -9.00
CA LEU A 206 -0.95 -5.31 -8.26
C LEU A 206 -1.48 -3.99 -7.69
N GLY A 207 -0.61 -3.15 -7.11
CA GLY A 207 -0.98 -1.84 -6.59
C GLY A 207 -1.57 -0.92 -7.65
N ASN A 208 -0.94 -0.86 -8.83
CA ASN A 208 -1.46 -0.11 -9.98
C ASN A 208 -2.83 -0.65 -10.43
N CYS A 209 -3.01 -1.98 -10.48
CA CYS A 209 -4.31 -2.58 -10.78
C CYS A 209 -5.39 -2.16 -9.77
N VAL A 210 -5.07 -2.11 -8.47
CA VAL A 210 -6.03 -1.64 -7.45
C VAL A 210 -6.38 -0.19 -7.72
N ILE A 211 -5.40 0.70 -7.89
CA ILE A 211 -5.61 2.13 -8.13
C ILE A 211 -6.49 2.35 -9.37
N GLU A 212 -6.19 1.67 -10.48
CA GLU A 212 -6.98 1.75 -11.72
C GLU A 212 -8.42 1.23 -11.53
N LEU A 213 -8.63 0.20 -10.70
CA LEU A 213 -9.98 -0.31 -10.45
C LEU A 213 -10.82 0.67 -9.61
N LEU A 214 -10.20 1.43 -8.69
CA LEU A 214 -10.90 2.46 -7.92
C LEU A 214 -11.53 3.53 -8.83
N GLY A 215 -10.92 3.80 -9.98
CA GLY A 215 -11.42 4.75 -10.98
C GLY A 215 -12.72 4.32 -11.67
N VAL A 216 -13.19 3.09 -11.47
CA VAL A 216 -14.50 2.64 -11.99
C VAL A 216 -15.66 3.34 -11.27
N ASP A 217 -15.52 3.56 -9.96
CA ASP A 217 -16.52 4.25 -9.14
C ASP A 217 -15.83 4.92 -7.95
N LEU A 218 -15.53 6.21 -8.10
CA LEU A 218 -14.79 6.99 -7.12
C LEU A 218 -15.56 7.22 -5.81
N ALA A 219 -16.89 7.28 -5.86
CA ALA A 219 -17.73 7.49 -4.68
C ALA A 219 -17.68 6.29 -3.75
N ILE A 220 -17.81 5.08 -4.28
CA ILE A 220 -17.63 3.84 -3.50
C ILE A 220 -16.16 3.69 -3.09
N ALA A 221 -15.22 3.99 -4.00
CA ALA A 221 -13.79 3.88 -3.71
C ALA A 221 -13.36 4.74 -2.52
N TYR A 222 -13.88 5.97 -2.42
CA TYR A 222 -13.64 6.87 -1.29
C TYR A 222 -14.09 6.26 0.04
N GLN A 223 -15.28 5.63 0.10
CA GLN A 223 -15.78 5.00 1.31
C GLN A 223 -14.84 3.87 1.80
N HIS A 224 -14.37 3.04 0.87
CA HIS A 224 -13.37 2.00 1.16
C HIS A 224 -12.04 2.61 1.62
N ALA A 225 -11.52 3.59 0.88
CA ALA A 225 -10.28 4.29 1.18
C ALA A 225 -10.29 4.90 2.58
N PHE A 226 -11.37 5.62 2.94
CA PHE A 226 -11.56 6.20 4.26
C PHE A 226 -11.48 5.15 5.37
N ILE A 227 -12.20 4.03 5.21
CA ILE A 227 -12.21 2.94 6.20
C ILE A 227 -10.81 2.37 6.38
N TYR A 228 -10.11 2.04 5.28
CA TYR A 228 -8.80 1.41 5.34
C TYR A 228 -7.70 2.36 5.83
N ILE A 229 -7.71 3.62 5.42
CA ILE A 229 -6.78 4.64 5.94
C ILE A 229 -7.01 4.87 7.44
N ARG A 230 -8.28 4.92 7.88
CA ARG A 230 -8.61 5.01 9.31
C ARG A 230 -8.08 3.82 10.09
N GLN A 231 -8.16 2.60 9.54
CA GLN A 231 -7.57 1.41 10.18
C GLN A 231 -6.05 1.52 10.33
N LEU A 232 -5.34 2.02 9.30
CA LEU A 232 -3.89 2.26 9.39
C LEU A 232 -3.57 3.29 10.50
N ALA A 233 -4.37 4.34 10.62
CA ALA A 233 -4.23 5.33 11.70
C ALA A 233 -4.40 4.71 13.10
N MET A 234 -5.39 3.82 13.26
CA MET A 234 -5.64 3.14 14.53
C MET A 234 -4.47 2.25 14.95
N ILE A 235 -3.90 1.47 14.02
CA ILE A 235 -2.74 0.62 14.29
C ILE A 235 -1.52 1.47 14.71
N LEU A 236 -1.28 2.59 14.02
CA LEU A 236 -0.20 3.51 14.39
C LEU A 236 -0.44 4.12 15.77
N ARG A 237 -1.68 4.54 16.07
CA ARG A 237 -2.04 5.09 17.37
C ARG A 237 -1.83 4.09 18.50
N ASP A 238 -2.21 2.83 18.29
CA ASP A 238 -1.98 1.76 19.25
C ASP A 238 -0.48 1.52 19.48
N ALA A 239 0.34 1.62 18.42
CA ALA A 239 1.79 1.55 18.54
C ALA A 239 2.38 2.71 19.36
N LEU A 240 1.91 3.93 19.13
CA LEU A 240 2.33 5.12 19.88
C LEU A 240 1.93 5.08 21.36
N ASN A 241 0.77 4.50 21.66
CA ASN A 241 0.25 4.41 23.03
C ASN A 241 0.89 3.25 23.81
N ALA A 242 0.94 2.05 23.22
CA ALA A 242 1.43 0.86 23.90
C ALA A 242 2.96 0.86 24.05
N LYS A 243 3.68 1.45 23.08
CA LYS A 243 5.15 1.51 23.03
C LYS A 243 5.85 0.14 23.20
N THR A 244 5.21 -0.95 22.78
CA THR A 244 5.78 -2.30 22.88
C THR A 244 6.49 -2.69 21.58
N LYS A 245 7.47 -3.61 21.69
CA LYS A 245 8.18 -4.14 20.50
C LYS A 245 7.22 -4.76 19.49
N GLU A 246 6.17 -5.43 19.97
CA GLU A 246 5.14 -6.05 19.13
C GLU A 246 4.27 -5.02 18.41
N SER A 247 3.88 -3.93 19.07
CA SER A 247 3.06 -2.89 18.45
C SER A 247 3.85 -2.13 17.38
N PHE A 248 5.14 -1.87 17.62
CA PHE A 248 6.03 -1.32 16.59
C PHE A 248 6.25 -2.28 15.42
N ARG A 249 6.36 -3.59 15.67
CA ARG A 249 6.51 -4.61 14.61
C ARG A 249 5.35 -4.54 13.61
N LYS A 250 4.11 -4.43 14.10
CA LYS A 250 2.91 -4.34 13.23
C LYS A 250 2.95 -3.15 12.26
N VAL A 251 3.47 -2.01 12.68
CA VAL A 251 3.61 -0.81 11.83
C VAL A 251 4.77 -0.96 10.84
N TYR A 252 5.84 -1.64 11.24
CA TYR A 252 7.08 -1.78 10.45
C TYR A 252 7.12 -3.07 9.60
N GLU A 253 5.97 -3.73 9.43
CA GLU A 253 5.80 -4.82 8.49
C GLU A 253 5.61 -4.33 7.05
N TRP A 254 6.07 -5.14 6.08
CA TRP A 254 5.90 -4.86 4.66
C TRP A 254 4.45 -4.62 4.27
N LYS A 255 3.50 -5.34 4.86
CA LYS A 255 2.08 -5.14 4.59
C LYS A 255 1.64 -3.70 4.87
N PHE A 256 1.97 -3.21 6.06
CA PHE A 256 1.55 -1.88 6.49
C PHE A 256 2.14 -0.80 5.59
N ILE A 257 3.45 -0.91 5.28
CA ILE A 257 4.14 0.03 4.40
C ILE A 257 3.60 -0.03 2.95
N ASN A 258 3.36 -1.22 2.40
CA ASN A 258 2.79 -1.36 1.05
C ASN A 258 1.32 -0.87 0.98
N CYS A 259 0.56 -0.93 2.09
CA CYS A 259 -0.75 -0.29 2.16
C CYS A 259 -0.65 1.23 2.13
N LEU A 260 0.31 1.82 2.86
CA LEU A 260 0.55 3.26 2.79
C LEU A 260 0.91 3.68 1.36
N GLU A 261 1.82 2.95 0.70
CA GLU A 261 2.19 3.23 -0.69
C GLU A 261 1.01 3.11 -1.65
N LEU A 262 0.16 2.10 -1.48
CA LEU A 262 -1.05 1.94 -2.28
C LEU A 262 -1.97 3.17 -2.13
N TRP A 263 -2.28 3.58 -0.90
CA TRP A 263 -3.17 4.71 -0.66
C TRP A 263 -2.53 6.04 -1.06
N THR A 264 -1.21 6.17 -0.93
CA THR A 264 -0.47 7.31 -1.48
C THR A 264 -0.65 7.37 -2.99
N GLY A 265 -0.46 6.25 -3.70
CA GLY A 265 -0.69 6.17 -5.14
C GLY A 265 -2.14 6.53 -5.53
N ALA A 266 -3.13 6.03 -4.79
CA ALA A 266 -4.54 6.32 -5.04
C ALA A 266 -4.87 7.82 -4.84
N VAL A 267 -4.41 8.42 -3.73
CA VAL A 267 -4.61 9.86 -3.47
C VAL A 267 -3.90 10.72 -4.51
N CYS A 268 -2.72 10.31 -4.98
CA CYS A 268 -1.99 11.04 -6.02
C CYS A 268 -2.66 10.92 -7.39
N ALA A 269 -3.17 9.74 -7.75
CA ALA A 269 -3.84 9.50 -9.03
C ALA A 269 -5.17 10.26 -9.15
N TYR A 270 -5.90 10.41 -8.04
CA TYR A 270 -7.22 11.06 -7.98
C TYR A 270 -7.18 12.39 -7.20
N SER A 271 -6.06 13.11 -7.23
CA SER A 271 -5.88 14.34 -6.44
C SER A 271 -6.77 15.51 -6.89
N SER A 272 -7.27 15.46 -8.12
CA SER A 272 -8.24 16.43 -8.67
C SER A 272 -9.63 16.30 -8.04
N GLU A 273 -9.96 15.12 -7.51
CA GLU A 273 -11.26 14.82 -6.93
C GLU A 273 -11.32 15.32 -5.48
N SER A 274 -12.38 16.06 -5.13
CA SER A 274 -12.52 16.68 -3.80
C SER A 274 -12.42 15.65 -2.67
N ASP A 275 -13.02 14.48 -2.86
CA ASP A 275 -13.12 13.44 -1.86
C ASP A 275 -11.75 12.80 -1.56
N PHE A 276 -10.98 12.47 -2.60
CA PHE A 276 -9.63 11.93 -2.44
C PHE A 276 -8.64 12.99 -1.93
N LYS A 277 -8.82 14.25 -2.31
CA LYS A 277 -8.03 15.36 -1.77
C LYS A 277 -8.17 15.49 -0.25
N GLN A 278 -9.37 15.24 0.32
CA GLN A 278 -9.59 15.25 1.77
C GLN A 278 -8.81 14.13 2.50
N LEU A 279 -8.51 13.02 1.83
CA LEU A 279 -7.73 11.92 2.41
C LEU A 279 -6.23 12.21 2.49
N ALA A 280 -5.73 13.21 1.75
CA ALA A 280 -4.30 13.54 1.71
C ALA A 280 -3.74 13.95 3.08
N TYR A 281 -4.47 14.78 3.84
CA TYR A 281 -4.01 15.24 5.15
C TYR A 281 -3.96 14.09 6.19
N PRO A 282 -5.02 13.29 6.40
CA PRO A 282 -4.96 12.12 7.27
C PRO A 282 -3.82 11.17 6.89
N LEU A 283 -3.65 10.88 5.61
CA LEU A 283 -2.59 9.98 5.14
C LEU A 283 -1.18 10.55 5.41
N THR A 284 -0.99 11.85 5.17
CA THR A 284 0.25 12.58 5.48
C THR A 284 0.61 12.49 6.97
N GLN A 285 -0.39 12.63 7.86
CA GLN A 285 -0.18 12.51 9.31
C GLN A 285 0.24 11.09 9.71
N ILE A 286 -0.39 10.06 9.15
CA ILE A 286 -0.03 8.66 9.40
C ILE A 286 1.42 8.41 8.95
N ILE A 287 1.77 8.77 7.72
CA ILE A 287 3.12 8.56 7.17
C ILE A 287 4.18 9.32 7.99
N SER A 288 3.88 10.57 8.39
CA SER A 288 4.77 11.38 9.23
C SER A 288 4.94 10.79 10.63
N GLY A 289 3.90 10.16 11.19
CA GLY A 289 3.98 9.45 12.45
C GLY A 289 4.82 8.17 12.34
N VAL A 290 4.67 7.41 11.26
CA VAL A 290 5.45 6.19 10.99
C VAL A 290 6.95 6.51 10.85
N ALA A 291 7.29 7.57 10.12
CA ALA A 291 8.66 8.03 9.95
C ALA A 291 9.33 8.38 11.29
N ARG A 292 8.58 8.95 12.23
CA ARG A 292 9.07 9.38 13.55
C ARG A 292 8.98 8.31 14.65
N LEU A 293 8.27 7.20 14.40
CA LEU A 293 7.94 6.21 15.43
C LEU A 293 9.16 5.64 16.16
N VAL A 294 10.22 5.22 15.44
CA VAL A 294 11.46 4.73 16.04
C VAL A 294 12.68 5.46 15.45
N PRO A 295 13.35 6.33 16.23
CA PRO A 295 14.51 7.12 15.79
C PRO A 295 15.83 6.36 15.85
N THR A 296 15.96 5.32 15.02
CA THR A 296 17.21 4.57 14.84
C THR A 296 17.66 4.53 13.38
N ALA A 297 18.98 4.58 13.17
CA ALA A 297 19.60 4.43 11.85
C ALA A 297 19.26 3.08 11.17
N ARG A 298 18.83 2.06 11.94
CA ARG A 298 18.41 0.76 11.40
C ARG A 298 17.18 0.84 10.50
N TYR A 299 16.29 1.82 10.72
CA TYR A 299 15.08 2.03 9.92
C TYR A 299 15.23 3.19 8.93
N PHE A 300 16.46 3.57 8.59
CA PHE A 300 16.72 4.58 7.57
C PHE A 300 16.01 4.29 6.23
N PRO A 301 16.03 3.04 5.68
CA PRO A 301 15.31 2.75 4.44
C PRO A 301 13.81 2.99 4.53
N LEU A 302 13.19 2.57 5.65
CA LEU A 302 11.76 2.77 5.91
C LEU A 302 11.41 4.26 6.00
N ARG A 303 12.22 5.05 6.72
CA ARG A 303 12.03 6.51 6.83
C ARG A 303 12.12 7.20 5.47
N LEU A 304 13.11 6.82 4.67
CA LEU A 304 13.30 7.34 3.32
C LEU A 304 12.08 7.01 2.43
N ARG A 305 11.53 5.81 2.55
CA ARG A 305 10.32 5.39 1.85
C ARG A 305 9.10 6.20 2.28
N CYS A 306 8.94 6.49 3.57
CA CYS A 306 7.91 7.42 4.06
C CYS A 306 8.06 8.81 3.46
N ILE A 307 9.27 9.35 3.43
CA ILE A 307 9.57 10.68 2.88
C ILE A 307 9.24 10.76 1.39
N ARG A 308 9.58 9.73 0.60
CA ARG A 308 9.17 9.62 -0.81
C ARG A 308 7.66 9.71 -0.99
N MET A 309 6.90 8.98 -0.17
CA MET A 309 5.44 9.05 -0.20
C MET A 309 4.92 10.46 0.12
N LEU A 310 5.51 11.14 1.10
CA LEU A 310 5.13 12.52 1.46
C LEU A 310 5.44 13.51 0.33
N ASN A 311 6.62 13.42 -0.29
CA ASN A 311 6.99 14.23 -1.45
C ASN A 311 6.05 14.01 -2.64
N GLN A 312 5.59 12.77 -2.87
CA GLN A 312 4.65 12.44 -3.94
C GLN A 312 3.25 13.04 -3.68
N ILE A 313 2.76 12.97 -2.44
CA ILE A 313 1.48 13.61 -2.05
C ILE A 313 1.58 15.12 -2.22
N ALA A 314 2.67 15.74 -1.77
CA ALA A 314 2.88 17.19 -1.88
C ALA A 314 2.85 17.64 -3.35
N ALA A 315 3.57 16.92 -4.23
CA ALA A 315 3.59 17.20 -5.66
C ALA A 315 2.20 17.07 -6.32
N SER A 316 1.43 16.05 -5.94
CA SER A 316 0.16 15.74 -6.61
C SER A 316 -1.01 16.58 -6.11
N THR A 317 -0.97 17.03 -4.85
CA THR A 317 -2.05 17.82 -4.21
C THR A 317 -1.78 19.32 -4.25
N HIS A 318 -0.58 19.73 -4.68
CA HIS A 318 -0.07 21.10 -4.59
C HIS A 318 -0.17 21.69 -3.17
N SER A 319 -0.05 20.84 -2.16
CA SER A 319 -0.12 21.22 -0.75
C SER A 319 1.24 21.04 -0.09
N PHE A 320 1.63 22.03 0.71
CA PHE A 320 2.92 22.01 1.39
C PHE A 320 2.95 20.94 2.49
N VAL A 321 3.89 20.00 2.39
CA VAL A 321 4.19 19.01 3.42
C VAL A 321 5.62 19.23 3.92
N PRO A 322 5.85 19.48 5.22
CA PRO A 322 7.17 19.78 5.75
C PRO A 322 8.03 18.51 5.89
N VAL A 323 8.75 18.15 4.82
CA VAL A 323 9.59 16.94 4.75
C VAL A 323 11.05 17.22 5.13
N SER A 324 11.51 18.46 4.94
CA SER A 324 12.91 18.86 5.15
C SER A 324 13.48 18.46 6.51
N MET A 325 12.74 18.66 7.60
CA MET A 325 13.20 18.33 8.95
C MET A 325 13.46 16.83 9.14
N LEU A 326 12.59 15.97 8.60
CA LEU A 326 12.77 14.51 8.69
C LEU A 326 14.07 14.05 8.02
N LEU A 327 14.41 14.68 6.88
CA LEU A 327 15.64 14.40 6.13
C LEU A 327 16.88 14.94 6.84
N LEU A 328 16.81 16.15 7.41
CA LEU A 328 17.92 16.76 8.13
C LEU A 328 18.23 16.00 9.42
N ASP A 329 17.22 15.56 10.16
CA ASP A 329 17.38 14.71 11.34
C ASP A 329 18.08 13.38 11.00
N MET A 330 17.86 12.86 9.79
CA MET A 330 18.53 11.65 9.31
C MET A 330 20.02 11.88 9.04
N LEU A 331 20.44 13.08 8.60
CA LEU A 331 21.87 13.41 8.40
C LEU A 331 22.63 13.55 9.72
N GLU A 332 21.93 13.92 10.79
CA GLU A 332 22.54 14.14 12.10
C GLU A 332 22.74 12.87 12.93
N MET A 333 22.29 11.73 12.42
CA MET A 333 22.56 10.43 13.01
C MET A 333 24.07 10.19 13.16
N LYS A 334 24.48 9.70 14.34
CA LYS A 334 25.90 9.54 14.72
C LYS A 334 26.65 8.63 13.74
N GLU A 335 25.94 7.68 13.12
CA GLU A 335 26.44 6.71 12.17
C GLU A 335 26.89 7.33 10.84
N LEU A 336 26.35 8.50 10.44
CA LEU A 336 26.71 9.17 9.19
C LEU A 336 27.82 10.22 9.36
N ASN A 337 28.04 10.70 10.58
CA ASN A 337 29.07 11.69 10.90
C ASN A 337 30.46 11.10 11.16
N ARG A 338 30.55 9.77 11.28
CA ARG A 338 31.81 9.05 11.52
C ARG A 338 32.28 8.31 10.27
N PRO A 339 33.61 8.18 10.05
CA PRO A 339 34.13 7.38 8.95
C PRO A 339 33.66 5.92 9.09
N PRO A 340 33.46 5.21 7.96
CA PRO A 340 32.99 3.82 7.99
C PRO A 340 34.03 2.92 8.64
N THR A 341 33.61 2.11 9.59
CA THR A 341 34.46 1.13 10.30
C THR A 341 34.24 -0.30 9.82
N GLY A 342 33.21 -0.55 8.99
CA GLY A 342 32.82 -1.87 8.50
C GLY A 342 33.28 -2.20 7.07
N GLY A 343 34.32 -1.52 6.58
CA GLY A 343 34.85 -1.73 5.22
C GLY A 343 33.94 -1.18 4.10
N VAL A 344 34.20 -1.60 2.85
CA VAL A 344 33.46 -1.13 1.66
C VAL A 344 32.00 -1.58 1.71
N GLY A 345 31.76 -2.85 2.09
CA GLY A 345 30.43 -3.47 2.13
C GLY A 345 29.88 -3.82 0.75
N LYS A 346 28.80 -4.63 0.74
CA LYS A 346 28.02 -4.90 -0.48
C LYS A 346 27.13 -3.70 -0.80
N ALA A 347 26.83 -3.52 -2.08
CA ALA A 347 25.86 -2.51 -2.50
C ALA A 347 24.49 -2.78 -1.86
N VAL A 348 23.85 -1.73 -1.34
CA VAL A 348 22.58 -1.83 -0.62
C VAL A 348 21.48 -1.17 -1.44
N ASP A 349 20.48 -1.94 -1.84
CA ASP A 349 19.25 -1.40 -2.39
C ASP A 349 18.31 -0.99 -1.24
N LEU A 350 18.27 0.31 -0.95
CA LEU A 350 17.39 0.88 0.07
C LEU A 350 15.89 0.76 -0.28
N ARG A 351 15.54 0.37 -1.51
CA ARG A 351 14.15 0.16 -1.92
C ARG A 351 13.67 -1.23 -1.53
N SER A 352 14.49 -2.26 -1.49
CA SER A 352 14.03 -3.63 -1.20
C SER A 352 14.13 -4.03 0.29
N ILE A 353 14.46 -3.09 1.18
CA ILE A 353 14.72 -3.36 2.59
C ILE A 353 13.96 -2.35 3.47
N LEU A 354 13.39 -2.79 4.59
CA LEU A 354 12.81 -1.90 5.61
C LEU A 354 13.75 -1.67 6.81
N LYS A 355 14.56 -2.68 7.16
CA LYS A 355 15.41 -2.69 8.35
C LYS A 355 16.78 -3.26 8.02
N VAL A 356 17.82 -2.63 8.55
CA VAL A 356 19.22 -3.02 8.30
C VAL A 356 19.87 -3.62 9.55
N SER A 357 20.86 -4.49 9.35
CA SER A 357 21.68 -5.07 10.43
C SER A 357 22.64 -4.04 11.04
N LYS A 358 23.08 -4.26 12.29
CA LYS A 358 24.07 -3.38 12.96
C LYS A 358 25.43 -3.34 12.23
N LEU A 359 25.80 -4.43 11.53
CA LEU A 359 27.05 -4.53 10.77
C LEU A 359 26.98 -3.66 9.50
N THR A 360 25.87 -3.74 8.77
CA THR A 360 25.68 -3.00 7.52
C THR A 360 25.71 -1.49 7.75
N LEU A 361 25.22 -1.00 8.91
CA LEU A 361 25.27 0.42 9.27
C LEU A 361 26.69 1.01 9.23
N LYS A 362 27.71 0.19 9.51
CA LYS A 362 29.11 0.61 9.56
C LYS A 362 29.80 0.58 8.19
N THR A 363 29.14 0.05 7.16
CA THR A 363 29.71 -0.10 5.83
C THR A 363 29.71 1.22 5.07
N ARG A 364 30.74 1.42 4.25
CA ARG A 364 30.87 2.61 3.39
C ARG A 364 29.71 2.71 2.39
N ALA A 365 29.37 1.60 1.73
CA ALA A 365 28.31 1.57 0.72
C ALA A 365 26.95 2.00 1.28
N PHE A 366 26.63 1.59 2.51
CA PHE A 366 25.39 1.99 3.16
C PHE A 366 25.37 3.49 3.51
N GLN A 367 26.42 4.01 4.15
CA GLN A 367 26.51 5.44 4.48
C GLN A 367 26.41 6.32 3.22
N GLU A 368 27.10 5.94 2.14
CA GLU A 368 27.03 6.64 0.85
C GLU A 368 25.61 6.59 0.26
N ALA A 369 24.97 5.43 0.25
CA ALA A 369 23.59 5.30 -0.24
C ALA A 369 22.60 6.16 0.57
N CYS A 370 22.76 6.22 1.89
CA CYS A 370 21.95 7.04 2.78
C CYS A 370 22.07 8.54 2.47
N VAL A 371 23.31 9.05 2.43
CA VAL A 371 23.57 10.48 2.20
C VAL A 371 23.09 10.92 0.82
N ILE A 372 23.38 10.13 -0.22
CA ILE A 372 22.93 10.42 -1.59
C ILE A 372 21.40 10.44 -1.65
N SER A 373 20.73 9.46 -1.04
CA SER A 373 19.26 9.41 -1.05
C SER A 373 18.64 10.60 -0.32
N VAL A 374 19.25 11.08 0.77
CA VAL A 374 18.76 12.29 1.45
C VAL A 374 18.94 13.53 0.58
N VAL A 375 20.06 13.65 -0.13
CA VAL A 375 20.27 14.75 -1.09
C VAL A 375 19.22 14.71 -2.19
N GLU A 376 18.95 13.52 -2.75
CA GLU A 376 17.91 13.32 -3.77
C GLU A 376 16.53 13.78 -3.28
N GLU A 377 16.07 13.28 -2.14
CA GLU A 377 14.73 13.60 -1.63
C GLU A 377 14.60 15.04 -1.12
N LEU A 378 15.68 15.63 -0.60
CA LEU A 378 15.68 17.02 -0.14
C LEU A 378 15.67 17.99 -1.33
N ALA A 379 16.44 17.67 -2.38
CA ALA A 379 16.42 18.42 -3.62
C ALA A 379 15.04 18.33 -4.28
N GLU A 380 14.46 17.13 -4.36
CA GLU A 380 13.11 16.91 -4.89
C GLU A 380 12.07 17.74 -4.12
N HIS A 381 12.10 17.70 -2.79
CA HIS A 381 11.22 18.49 -1.95
C HIS A 381 11.35 20.00 -2.21
N LEU A 382 12.57 20.54 -2.21
CA LEU A 382 12.80 21.97 -2.42
C LEU A 382 12.48 22.43 -3.85
N ALA A 383 12.63 21.56 -4.85
CA ALA A 383 12.33 21.87 -6.25
C ALA A 383 10.85 22.15 -6.46
N GLN A 384 9.98 21.38 -5.80
CA GLN A 384 8.53 21.56 -5.86
C GLN A 384 8.11 22.97 -5.45
N TRP A 385 8.88 23.61 -4.57
CA TRP A 385 8.59 24.93 -4.02
C TRP A 385 9.53 26.02 -4.53
N SER A 386 10.42 25.73 -5.49
CA SER A 386 11.43 26.70 -5.96
C SER A 386 10.84 27.91 -6.68
N TYR A 387 9.58 27.83 -7.08
CA TYR A 387 8.84 28.92 -7.74
C TYR A 387 7.91 29.66 -6.77
N SER A 388 7.83 29.24 -5.50
CA SER A 388 7.02 29.93 -4.50
C SER A 388 7.68 31.23 -4.05
N VAL A 389 6.88 32.27 -3.81
CA VAL A 389 7.34 33.54 -3.21
C VAL A 389 8.06 33.32 -1.88
N ALA A 390 7.63 32.30 -1.12
CA ALA A 390 8.14 31.96 0.21
C ALA A 390 9.38 31.03 0.17
N PHE A 391 9.96 30.77 -1.01
CA PHE A 391 11.06 29.82 -1.13
C PHE A 391 12.31 30.22 -0.33
N MET A 392 12.57 31.52 -0.18
CA MET A 392 13.69 32.01 0.62
C MET A 392 13.55 31.60 2.09
N GLU A 393 12.37 31.83 2.66
CA GLU A 393 12.05 31.46 4.04
C GLU A 393 12.03 29.93 4.21
N LEU A 394 11.47 29.21 3.22
CA LEU A 394 11.41 27.76 3.20
C LEU A 394 12.81 27.11 3.19
N SER A 395 13.72 27.63 2.38
CA SER A 395 15.06 27.06 2.17
C SER A 395 16.08 27.46 3.24
N PHE A 396 15.78 28.47 4.06
CA PHE A 396 16.70 28.99 5.07
C PHE A 396 17.15 27.93 6.08
N ILE A 397 16.21 27.24 6.74
CA ILE A 397 16.57 26.21 7.74
C ILE A 397 17.34 25.04 7.12
N PRO A 398 16.92 24.47 5.97
CA PRO A 398 17.73 23.51 5.23
C PRO A 398 19.16 23.99 4.98
N LEU A 399 19.35 25.22 4.49
CA LEU A 399 20.69 25.78 4.24
C LEU A 399 21.55 25.83 5.50
N VAL A 400 21.01 26.33 6.61
CA VAL A 400 21.75 26.43 7.88
C VAL A 400 22.19 25.03 8.37
N ARG A 401 21.28 24.04 8.35
CA ARG A 401 21.56 22.69 8.82
C ARG A 401 22.51 21.94 7.89
N LEU A 402 22.40 22.11 6.57
CA LEU A 402 23.34 21.54 5.60
C LEU A 402 24.76 22.11 5.76
N ARG A 403 24.89 23.42 6.02
CA ARG A 403 26.19 24.05 6.32
C ARG A 403 26.77 23.53 7.63
N SER A 404 25.93 23.34 8.66
CA SER A 404 26.35 22.73 9.92
C SER A 404 26.88 21.30 9.72
N PHE A 405 26.14 20.48 8.96
CA PHE A 405 26.56 19.12 8.61
C PHE A 405 27.92 19.09 7.88
N CYS A 406 28.16 20.02 6.94
CA CYS A 406 29.46 20.13 6.26
C CYS A 406 30.63 20.38 7.23
N LYS A 407 30.40 21.14 8.32
CA LYS A 407 31.39 21.41 9.35
C LYS A 407 31.63 20.19 10.26
N LEU A 408 30.57 19.45 10.58
CA LEU A 408 30.61 18.31 11.50
C LEU A 408 31.15 17.02 10.86
N THR A 409 30.75 16.74 9.61
CA THR A 409 31.17 15.50 8.94
C THR A 409 32.66 15.51 8.67
N LYS A 410 33.35 14.39 8.89
CA LYS A 410 34.78 14.23 8.56
C LYS A 410 35.03 13.75 7.12
N VAL A 411 33.97 13.41 6.40
CA VAL A 411 34.03 12.69 5.13
C VAL A 411 33.88 13.65 3.95
N GLU A 412 34.96 13.87 3.20
CA GLU A 412 35.00 14.91 2.14
C GLU A 412 34.01 14.68 0.99
N ARG A 413 33.77 13.43 0.61
CA ARG A 413 32.75 13.08 -0.41
C ARG A 413 31.35 13.58 -0.03
N PHE A 414 30.97 13.48 1.25
CA PHE A 414 29.67 13.95 1.74
C PHE A 414 29.62 15.47 1.72
N ARG A 415 30.71 16.14 2.10
CA ARG A 415 30.81 17.61 1.98
C ARG A 415 30.68 18.07 0.54
N LYS A 416 31.26 17.35 -0.43
CA LYS A 416 31.15 17.70 -1.86
C LYS A 416 29.70 17.67 -2.34
N GLU A 417 28.97 16.59 -2.09
CA GLU A 417 27.55 16.47 -2.46
C GLU A 417 26.69 17.54 -1.77
N MET A 418 26.92 17.80 -0.49
CA MET A 418 26.16 18.81 0.27
C MET A 418 26.45 20.24 -0.20
N ARG A 419 27.72 20.57 -0.47
CA ARG A 419 28.08 21.89 -1.05
C ARG A 419 27.49 22.08 -2.43
N GLN A 420 27.40 21.01 -3.24
CA GLN A 420 26.72 21.07 -4.52
C GLN A 420 25.23 21.38 -4.34
N LEU A 421 24.53 20.69 -3.45
CA LEU A 421 23.13 20.98 -3.14
C LEU A 421 22.94 22.42 -2.61
N ILE A 422 23.76 22.86 -1.65
CA ILE A 422 23.71 24.22 -1.09
C ILE A 422 23.79 25.28 -2.20
N ARG A 423 24.75 25.14 -3.13
CA ARG A 423 24.90 26.08 -4.26
C ARG A 423 23.63 26.17 -5.11
N GLN A 424 22.97 25.05 -5.37
CA GLN A 424 21.75 25.02 -6.18
C GLN A 424 20.55 25.64 -5.46
N ILE A 425 20.44 25.42 -4.14
CA ILE A 425 19.42 26.05 -3.29
C ILE A 425 19.64 27.57 -3.27
N GLU A 426 20.87 28.03 -3.03
CA GLU A 426 21.22 29.46 -3.00
C GLU A 426 20.97 30.15 -4.34
N ALA A 427 21.34 29.51 -5.46
CA ALA A 427 21.06 30.04 -6.79
C ALA A 427 19.56 30.22 -7.03
N SER A 428 18.74 29.26 -6.59
CA SER A 428 17.28 29.35 -6.74
C SER A 428 16.68 30.39 -5.79
N ALA A 429 17.19 30.51 -4.56
CA ALA A 429 16.75 31.52 -3.61
C ALA A 429 17.07 32.95 -4.09
N ASN A 430 18.25 33.16 -4.66
CA ASN A 430 18.64 34.45 -5.25
C ASN A 430 17.75 34.80 -6.44
N HIS A 431 17.47 33.84 -7.32
CA HIS A 431 16.57 34.04 -8.46
C HIS A 431 15.16 34.43 -8.03
N VAL A 432 14.59 33.73 -7.03
CA VAL A 432 13.29 34.08 -6.46
C VAL A 432 13.33 35.47 -5.82
N ASN A 433 14.42 35.82 -5.11
CA ASN A 433 14.58 37.13 -4.50
C ASN A 433 14.59 38.27 -5.52
N GLU A 434 15.33 38.11 -6.62
CA GLU A 434 15.37 39.07 -7.73
C GLU A 434 13.98 39.32 -8.32
N LYS A 435 13.21 38.26 -8.53
CA LYS A 435 11.82 38.35 -8.99
C LYS A 435 10.92 38.96 -7.93
N ARG A 436 11.11 38.62 -6.65
CA ARG A 436 10.34 39.15 -5.53
C ARG A 436 10.52 40.66 -5.33
N MET A 437 11.70 41.20 -5.60
CA MET A 437 11.94 42.65 -5.56
C MET A 437 11.10 43.43 -6.59
N SER A 438 10.62 42.77 -7.65
CA SER A 438 9.77 43.40 -8.68
C SER A 438 8.27 43.29 -8.40
N ILE A 439 7.88 42.62 -7.30
CA ILE A 439 6.48 42.40 -6.94
C ILE A 439 5.92 43.64 -6.22
N SER A 440 4.69 44.01 -6.60
CA SER A 440 3.90 45.04 -5.92
C SER A 440 2.72 44.50 -5.09
N PHE A 441 2.38 43.21 -5.22
CA PHE A 441 1.27 42.59 -4.48
C PHE A 441 1.67 42.18 -3.05
N LEU A 442 0.69 42.18 -2.15
CA LEU A 442 0.85 41.78 -0.76
C LEU A 442 0.81 40.23 -0.62
N PRO A 443 1.40 39.64 0.43
CA PRO A 443 1.43 38.18 0.61
C PRO A 443 0.05 37.50 0.65
N ASN A 444 -1.00 38.25 0.99
CA ASN A 444 -2.37 37.74 1.13
C ASN A 444 -3.22 37.95 -0.14
N ASP A 445 -2.62 38.50 -1.20
CA ASP A 445 -3.26 38.70 -2.50
C ASP A 445 -3.32 37.35 -3.26
N PRO A 446 -4.45 36.97 -3.89
CA PRO A 446 -4.50 35.81 -4.78
C PRO A 446 -3.43 35.84 -5.89
N ALA A 447 -2.93 37.02 -6.28
CA ALA A 447 -1.81 37.16 -7.22
C ALA A 447 -0.50 36.53 -6.72
N ALA A 448 -0.35 36.30 -5.40
CA ALA A 448 0.80 35.58 -4.85
C ALA A 448 0.80 34.09 -5.22
N ALA A 449 -0.36 33.50 -5.49
CA ALA A 449 -0.48 32.10 -5.90
C ALA A 449 -0.08 31.89 -7.37
N SER A 450 -0.20 32.92 -8.22
CA SER A 450 0.21 32.89 -9.63
C SER A 450 1.65 33.39 -9.86
N PHE A 451 2.40 33.64 -8.79
CA PHE A 451 3.81 34.06 -8.87
C PHE A 451 4.66 32.99 -9.58
N LEU A 452 5.35 33.41 -10.65
CA LEU A 452 6.19 32.55 -11.49
C LEU A 452 5.47 31.32 -12.09
N GLU A 453 4.13 31.29 -12.10
CA GLU A 453 3.35 30.18 -12.64
C GLU A 453 3.63 29.98 -14.14
N VAL A 454 3.77 31.08 -14.90
CA VAL A 454 4.16 31.03 -16.32
C VAL A 454 5.57 30.44 -16.50
N GLU A 455 6.53 30.80 -15.64
CA GLU A 455 7.88 30.23 -15.70
C GLU A 455 7.90 28.75 -15.27
N GLN A 456 7.00 28.35 -14.36
CA GLN A 456 6.79 26.96 -13.97
C GLN A 456 6.15 26.13 -15.10
N LEU A 457 5.16 26.69 -15.81
CA LEU A 457 4.54 26.05 -16.98
C LEU A 457 5.50 25.96 -18.17
N ILE A 458 6.33 26.99 -18.36
CA ILE A 458 7.43 26.95 -19.32
C ILE A 458 8.41 25.84 -18.92
N PHE A 459 8.78 25.69 -17.64
CA PHE A 459 9.62 24.58 -17.18
C PHE A 459 9.04 23.18 -17.49
N ILE A 460 7.72 23.00 -17.43
CA ILE A 460 7.07 21.73 -17.79
C ILE A 460 7.15 21.45 -19.31
N SER A 461 7.22 22.48 -20.15
CA SER A 461 7.12 22.37 -21.62
C SER A 461 8.43 22.58 -22.38
N VAL A 462 9.36 23.35 -21.82
CA VAL A 462 10.65 23.75 -22.40
C VAL A 462 11.66 23.72 -21.26
N GLU A 463 12.80 23.06 -21.46
CA GLU A 463 13.83 22.73 -20.45
C GLU A 463 14.60 23.94 -19.85
N SER A 464 13.88 24.99 -19.41
CA SER A 464 14.38 26.30 -19.00
C SER A 464 13.48 26.97 -17.94
N SER A 465 13.88 27.35 -16.71
CA SER A 465 14.71 26.68 -15.69
C SER A 465 14.63 27.37 -14.31
N SER A 466 14.56 26.59 -13.22
CA SER A 466 15.21 26.91 -11.93
C SER A 466 16.48 26.03 -11.79
N ALA A 467 17.54 26.55 -11.16
CA ALA A 467 18.82 25.84 -11.03
C ALA A 467 18.64 24.51 -10.27
N LEU A 468 17.80 24.52 -9.24
CA LEU A 468 17.52 23.37 -8.40
C LEU A 468 16.63 22.33 -9.12
N SER A 469 15.67 22.73 -9.95
CA SER A 469 14.88 21.77 -10.75
C SER A 469 15.74 21.06 -11.81
N LYS A 470 16.66 21.77 -12.48
CA LYS A 470 17.66 21.14 -13.37
C LYS A 470 18.53 20.14 -12.61
N TYR A 471 18.98 20.51 -11.42
CA TYR A 471 19.77 19.63 -10.57
C TYR A 471 19.00 18.36 -10.19
N VAL A 472 17.72 18.46 -9.83
CA VAL A 472 16.86 17.30 -9.55
C VAL A 472 16.77 16.34 -10.73
N LEU A 473 16.61 16.85 -11.97
CA LEU A 473 16.62 15.99 -13.17
C LEU A 473 17.93 15.20 -13.30
N THR A 474 19.08 15.86 -13.10
CA THR A 474 20.38 15.16 -13.12
C THR A 474 20.53 14.13 -12.01
N LEU A 475 19.97 14.40 -10.83
CA LEU A 475 19.94 13.45 -9.73
C LEU A 475 19.06 12.24 -10.03
N ARG A 476 17.88 12.44 -10.62
CA ARG A 476 16.98 11.36 -11.06
C ARG A 476 17.66 10.45 -12.08
N GLN A 477 18.29 11.03 -13.10
CA GLN A 477 19.04 10.26 -14.11
C GLN A 477 20.18 9.44 -13.47
N ARG A 478 20.96 10.04 -12.56
CA ARG A 478 22.02 9.35 -11.82
C ARG A 478 21.45 8.20 -10.96
N ALA A 479 20.33 8.43 -10.30
CA ALA A 479 19.66 7.42 -9.49
C ALA A 479 19.15 6.25 -10.34
N GLU A 480 18.56 6.52 -11.51
CA GLU A 480 18.10 5.49 -12.46
C GLU A 480 19.26 4.64 -12.98
N GLN A 481 20.35 5.27 -13.44
CA GLN A 481 21.55 4.54 -13.89
C GLN A 481 22.12 3.63 -12.79
N LYS A 482 22.18 4.13 -11.55
CA LYS A 482 22.61 3.33 -10.39
C LYS A 482 21.65 2.17 -10.10
N ASN A 483 20.35 2.38 -10.21
CA ASN A 483 19.38 1.31 -9.98
C ASN A 483 19.46 0.22 -11.05
N ASN A 484 19.67 0.60 -12.31
CA ASN A 484 19.82 -0.34 -13.41
C ASN A 484 21.07 -1.21 -13.23
N SER A 485 22.21 -0.60 -12.87
CA SER A 485 23.45 -1.36 -12.62
C SER A 485 23.35 -2.29 -11.40
N LEU A 486 22.61 -1.89 -10.36
CA LEU A 486 22.31 -2.76 -9.22
C LEU A 486 21.40 -3.94 -9.61
N MET A 487 20.44 -3.74 -10.52
CA MET A 487 19.63 -4.84 -11.04
C MET A 487 20.44 -5.78 -11.91
N GLU A 488 21.25 -5.27 -12.84
CA GLU A 488 22.07 -6.08 -13.75
C GLU A 488 23.09 -6.93 -13.00
N SER A 489 23.79 -6.35 -12.02
CA SER A 489 24.73 -7.08 -11.16
C SER A 489 24.07 -8.12 -10.26
N SER A 490 22.80 -7.94 -9.90
CA SER A 490 22.03 -8.93 -9.13
C SER A 490 21.57 -10.14 -9.96
N VAL A 491 21.46 -9.99 -11.30
CA VAL A 491 21.03 -11.05 -12.22
C VAL A 491 22.20 -11.98 -12.59
N LEU A 492 23.43 -11.46 -12.64
CA LEU A 492 24.62 -12.21 -13.05
C LEU A 492 25.21 -13.15 -11.98
N VAL A 493 24.75 -13.10 -10.72
CA VAL A 493 25.30 -13.93 -9.61
C VAL A 493 24.41 -15.14 -9.30
N GLY A 494 23.39 -15.41 -10.12
CA GLY A 494 22.45 -16.52 -9.95
C GLY A 494 22.99 -17.91 -10.33
N GLU A 495 24.08 -18.02 -11.10
CA GLU A 495 24.51 -19.31 -11.66
C GLU A 495 25.68 -20.00 -10.92
N GLU A 496 26.47 -19.30 -10.08
CA GLU A 496 27.69 -19.91 -9.48
C GLU A 496 27.88 -19.67 -7.96
N SER A 497 26.81 -19.59 -7.16
CA SER A 497 26.94 -19.54 -5.69
C SER A 497 26.14 -20.61 -4.93
N SER A 498 25.97 -21.79 -5.53
CA SER A 498 25.62 -22.99 -4.77
C SER A 498 26.89 -23.66 -4.23
N LYS A 499 26.91 -23.90 -2.91
CA LYS A 499 27.97 -24.49 -2.06
C LYS A 499 28.78 -23.46 -1.27
N PHE A 500 28.22 -23.00 -0.14
CA PHE A 500 28.87 -23.08 1.18
C PHE A 500 27.91 -22.64 2.30
N GLY A 501 27.70 -23.51 3.29
CA GLY A 501 27.27 -23.15 4.65
C GLY A 501 25.76 -23.09 4.95
N ASN A 502 25.18 -24.25 5.28
CA ASN A 502 23.92 -24.32 6.03
C ASN A 502 24.18 -23.92 7.50
N GLU A 503 23.96 -22.67 7.85
CA GLU A 503 23.62 -22.26 9.22
C GLU A 503 22.40 -21.35 9.14
N ILE A 504 21.23 -21.97 9.22
CA ILE A 504 19.95 -21.28 9.40
C ILE A 504 19.96 -20.75 10.83
N SER A 505 19.87 -19.43 10.99
CA SER A 505 19.71 -18.82 12.31
C SER A 505 18.35 -19.21 12.91
N GLU A 506 18.36 -19.72 14.15
CA GLU A 506 17.16 -20.14 14.94
C GLU A 506 16.06 -19.04 15.03
N SER A 507 16.42 -17.78 14.76
CA SER A 507 15.51 -16.63 14.60
C SER A 507 14.41 -16.84 13.56
N ASP A 508 14.71 -17.51 12.45
CA ASP A 508 13.80 -17.57 11.30
C ASP A 508 12.79 -18.72 11.40
N GLU A 509 13.06 -19.74 12.23
CA GLU A 509 12.14 -20.86 12.45
C GLU A 509 11.02 -20.55 13.46
N GLU A 510 11.29 -19.72 14.48
CA GLU A 510 10.26 -19.31 15.45
C GLU A 510 9.23 -18.36 14.82
N ASP A 511 9.67 -17.50 13.89
CA ASP A 511 8.79 -16.61 13.14
C ASP A 511 7.91 -17.37 12.14
N ALA A 512 8.33 -18.54 11.64
CA ALA A 512 7.49 -19.38 10.78
C ALA A 512 6.38 -20.09 11.56
N ARG A 513 6.68 -20.66 12.75
CA ARG A 513 5.72 -21.44 13.54
C ARG A 513 4.68 -20.58 14.29
N ASN A 514 5.02 -19.35 14.68
CA ASN A 514 4.06 -18.43 15.29
C ASN A 514 3.13 -17.73 14.27
N ASN A 515 3.50 -17.68 12.98
CA ASN A 515 2.75 -16.96 11.95
C ASN A 515 1.54 -17.71 11.37
N GLU A 516 1.47 -19.04 11.47
CA GLU A 516 0.26 -19.80 11.08
C GLU A 516 -0.93 -19.49 12.00
N LYS A 517 -0.68 -19.28 13.30
CA LYS A 517 -1.71 -18.81 14.24
C LYS A 517 -2.10 -17.34 14.00
N GLY A 518 -1.19 -16.52 13.47
CA GLY A 518 -1.46 -15.13 13.06
C GLY A 518 -2.33 -14.99 11.81
N ALA A 519 -2.28 -15.96 10.89
CA ALA A 519 -3.14 -15.99 9.70
C ALA A 519 -4.63 -16.17 10.06
N ALA A 520 -4.94 -16.92 11.13
CA ALA A 520 -6.30 -17.08 11.63
C ALA A 520 -6.90 -15.78 12.20
N VAL A 521 -6.07 -14.95 12.86
CA VAL A 521 -6.48 -13.67 13.47
C VAL A 521 -6.86 -12.62 12.41
N PHE A 522 -6.29 -12.69 11.21
CA PHE A 522 -6.58 -11.76 10.10
C PHE A 522 -7.92 -12.03 9.38
N SER A 523 -8.55 -13.18 9.61
CA SER A 523 -9.85 -13.51 9.01
C SER A 523 -11.04 -12.82 9.70
N SER A 524 -10.90 -12.46 10.98
CA SER A 524 -12.01 -11.96 11.80
C SER A 524 -11.79 -10.58 12.43
N SER A 525 -10.54 -10.17 12.72
CA SER A 525 -10.31 -8.97 13.55
C SER A 525 -10.23 -7.64 12.79
N TRP A 526 -10.03 -7.63 11.47
CA TRP A 526 -9.73 -6.41 10.69
C TRP A 526 -10.83 -6.03 9.69
N LEU A 527 -11.82 -6.89 9.47
CA LEU A 527 -12.93 -6.66 8.55
C LEU A 527 -14.20 -6.37 9.36
N PRO A 528 -14.99 -5.34 9.03
CA PRO A 528 -16.29 -5.15 9.68
C PRO A 528 -17.22 -6.34 9.40
N GLY A 529 -17.85 -6.87 10.46
CA GLY A 529 -19.05 -7.70 10.37
C GLY A 529 -18.91 -9.20 10.56
N ASN A 530 -18.22 -9.69 11.60
CA ASN A 530 -18.36 -11.09 12.02
C ASN A 530 -18.18 -11.26 13.55
N GLU A 531 -19.24 -10.99 14.33
CA GLU A 531 -19.34 -11.53 15.68
C GLU A 531 -19.98 -12.92 15.62
N SER A 532 -19.15 -13.97 15.63
CA SER A 532 -19.62 -15.31 15.96
C SER A 532 -18.79 -15.86 17.11
N LYS A 533 -19.44 -15.98 18.27
CA LYS A 533 -18.91 -16.59 19.51
C LYS A 533 -18.32 -17.96 19.21
N THR A 534 -17.03 -18.17 19.50
CA THR A 534 -16.44 -19.51 19.55
C THR A 534 -15.88 -19.75 20.96
N LYS A 535 -16.46 -20.72 21.65
CA LYS A 535 -16.03 -21.20 22.98
C LYS A 535 -14.69 -21.94 22.85
N GLN A 536 -13.76 -21.67 23.77
CA GLN A 536 -12.54 -22.49 23.95
C GLN A 536 -12.86 -23.72 24.82
N PRO A 537 -12.25 -24.90 24.56
CA PRO A 537 -12.10 -25.94 25.57
C PRO A 537 -10.78 -25.75 26.35
N GLU A 538 -10.86 -25.93 27.67
CA GLU A 538 -9.73 -26.05 28.59
C GLU A 538 -8.97 -27.37 28.34
N GLU A 539 -7.64 -27.33 28.32
CA GLU A 539 -6.82 -28.51 28.65
C GLU A 539 -5.57 -28.16 29.46
N THR A 540 -5.25 -29.10 30.33
CA THR A 540 -4.54 -28.97 31.60
C THR A 540 -3.02 -29.15 31.46
N LYS A 541 -2.28 -28.42 32.31
CA LYS A 541 -0.82 -28.44 32.49
C LYS A 541 -0.23 -29.85 32.66
N ARG A 542 0.92 -30.12 32.01
CA ARG A 542 2.05 -30.87 32.63
C ARG A 542 3.42 -30.30 32.23
N LYS A 543 4.19 -29.98 33.28
CA LYS A 543 5.57 -29.45 33.29
C LYS A 543 6.58 -30.51 32.82
N ARG A 544 7.65 -30.09 32.12
CA ARG A 544 9.01 -30.65 32.29
C ARG A 544 10.06 -29.54 32.17
N LYS A 545 10.84 -29.37 33.24
CA LYS A 545 12.03 -28.51 33.35
C LYS A 545 13.17 -29.10 32.50
N LYS A 546 13.91 -28.24 31.79
CA LYS A 546 15.34 -28.44 31.54
C LYS A 546 16.04 -27.08 31.45
N GLN A 547 16.97 -26.85 32.37
CA GLN A 547 17.90 -25.72 32.40
C GLN A 547 18.93 -25.86 31.27
N GLN A 548 19.31 -24.77 30.59
CA GLN A 548 20.72 -24.48 30.31
C GLN A 548 20.98 -23.04 29.84
N LYS A 549 21.85 -22.38 30.63
CA LYS A 549 22.92 -21.41 30.32
C LYS A 549 22.59 -20.08 29.63
N GLU A 550 22.68 -19.04 30.45
CA GLU A 550 22.91 -17.64 30.10
C GLU A 550 24.08 -17.45 29.14
N LYS A 551 23.83 -16.70 28.06
CA LYS A 551 24.81 -15.82 27.41
C LYS A 551 24.27 -14.41 27.50
N ALA A 552 25.03 -13.54 28.15
CA ALA A 552 24.72 -12.12 28.31
C ALA A 552 24.49 -11.46 26.95
N ILE A 553 23.28 -10.93 26.76
CA ILE A 553 22.97 -9.96 25.71
C ILE A 553 23.05 -8.61 26.39
N ASP A 554 23.99 -7.80 25.91
CA ASP A 554 24.21 -6.41 26.29
C ASP A 554 22.97 -5.59 25.90
N ASP A 555 22.06 -5.44 26.86
CA ASP A 555 20.81 -4.69 26.75
C ASP A 555 21.11 -3.20 27.00
N ASP A 556 20.82 -2.41 25.98
CA ASP A 556 20.85 -0.95 25.99
C ASP A 556 19.70 -0.46 26.88
N VAL A 557 20.01 -0.24 28.16
CA VAL A 557 19.15 0.41 29.14
C VAL A 557 18.96 1.86 28.69
N VAL A 558 17.73 2.21 28.34
CA VAL A 558 17.36 3.61 28.18
C VAL A 558 17.32 4.21 29.58
N GLU A 559 18.34 4.97 29.95
CA GLU A 559 18.33 5.76 31.18
C GLU A 559 17.12 6.72 31.15
N ASP A 560 16.22 6.53 32.11
CA ASP A 560 15.11 7.44 32.38
C ASP A 560 15.67 8.81 32.77
N LEU A 561 15.42 9.81 31.93
CA LEU A 561 15.68 11.22 32.25
C LEU A 561 14.72 11.67 33.37
N VAL A 562 15.20 11.59 34.61
CA VAL A 562 14.58 12.25 35.76
C VAL A 562 14.83 13.76 35.64
N LEU A 563 13.76 14.54 35.50
CA LEU A 563 13.78 15.99 35.63
C LEU A 563 13.98 16.33 37.12
N SER A 564 15.15 16.85 37.49
CA SER A 564 15.38 17.42 38.81
C SER A 564 14.73 18.82 38.89
N SER A 565 13.70 18.93 39.71
CA SER A 565 13.18 20.20 40.23
C SER A 565 13.90 20.54 41.54
N ASP A 566 14.08 21.84 41.74
CA ASP A 566 14.43 22.59 42.95
C ASP A 566 15.91 22.59 43.39
N GLU A 567 16.50 23.80 43.42
CA GLU A 567 16.68 24.56 44.67
C GLU A 567 16.85 26.07 44.38
N GLU A 568 15.95 26.91 44.91
CA GLU A 568 16.15 28.35 45.12
C GLU A 568 15.84 28.67 46.59
N MET A 569 16.81 29.24 47.32
CA MET A 569 16.67 30.02 48.57
C MET A 569 18.03 30.72 48.89
N PRO A 570 18.13 31.77 49.75
CA PRO A 570 17.24 32.93 49.96
C PRO A 570 17.98 34.28 50.23
N SER A 571 17.17 35.36 50.41
CA SER A 571 17.41 36.65 51.13
C SER A 571 18.35 37.68 50.49
N SER A 572 18.21 39.01 50.59
CA SER A 572 17.26 39.98 51.17
C SER A 572 17.67 41.38 50.68
N HIS A 573 16.74 42.32 50.48
CA HIS A 573 16.77 43.75 50.88
C HIS A 573 15.79 44.61 50.06
N SER A 574 14.88 45.28 50.79
CA SER A 574 14.04 46.44 50.43
C SER A 574 14.88 47.74 50.31
N PRO A 575 14.33 48.97 50.09
CA PRO A 575 12.92 49.42 50.02
C PRO A 575 12.57 50.43 48.87
N SER A 576 11.27 50.76 48.70
CA SER A 576 10.74 52.14 48.74
C SER A 576 9.54 52.42 47.79
N ALA A 577 8.46 52.91 48.41
CA ALA A 577 7.50 53.94 47.98
C ALA A 577 6.52 53.73 46.80
N GLY A 578 5.21 53.82 47.12
CA GLY A 578 4.38 54.91 46.56
C GLY A 578 2.98 54.55 46.03
N LYS A 579 1.95 54.89 46.85
CA LYS A 579 0.67 55.55 46.49
C LYS A 579 -0.38 54.78 45.65
N ASN A 580 -1.56 54.49 46.23
CA ASN A 580 -2.87 55.19 46.06
C ASN A 580 -3.60 54.74 44.77
N ASP A 581 -4.91 54.53 44.64
CA ASP A 581 -6.13 54.75 45.44
C ASP A 581 -7.28 53.90 44.82
N ASP A 582 -8.32 53.64 45.65
CA ASP A 582 -9.77 53.54 45.36
C ASP A 582 -10.33 52.48 44.37
N ALA A 583 -11.12 51.50 44.86
CA ALA A 583 -12.59 51.53 45.06
C ALA A 583 -13.32 50.95 43.81
N ASP A 584 -14.39 50.17 43.83
CA ASP A 584 -15.34 49.76 44.87
C ASP A 584 -16.21 48.59 44.33
N ASN A 585 -17.06 48.04 45.20
CA ASN A 585 -18.28 47.26 44.93
C ASN A 585 -18.24 45.71 44.82
N LEU A 586 -18.25 45.12 46.03
CA LEU A 586 -19.17 44.05 46.49
C LEU A 586 -20.66 44.47 46.31
N PRO A 587 -21.71 43.59 46.37
CA PRO A 587 -21.96 42.76 47.57
C PRO A 587 -22.75 41.43 47.46
N SER A 588 -22.33 40.48 48.32
CA SER A 588 -23.18 39.63 49.18
C SER A 588 -24.03 38.51 48.50
N LYS A 589 -24.35 37.33 49.06
CA LYS A 589 -24.62 36.90 50.45
C LYS A 589 -24.58 35.35 50.52
N ARG A 590 -23.90 34.82 51.54
CA ARG A 590 -24.28 33.74 52.49
C ARG A 590 -24.98 32.45 51.96
N LYS A 591 -24.42 31.28 52.32
CA LYS A 591 -24.86 30.48 53.51
C LYS A 591 -23.97 29.28 53.85
N HIS A 592 -23.77 29.12 55.16
CA HIS A 592 -23.15 28.04 55.92
C HIS A 592 -23.83 26.66 55.83
N LYS A 593 -23.05 25.58 56.05
CA LYS A 593 -23.16 24.64 57.21
C LYS A 593 -21.97 23.66 57.17
N GLN A 594 -20.99 23.78 58.08
CA GLN A 594 -20.87 23.21 59.44
C GLN A 594 -20.45 21.72 59.50
N LYS A 595 -19.24 21.55 60.06
CA LYS A 595 -18.57 20.33 60.55
C LYS A 595 -19.27 19.73 61.79
N LYS A 596 -19.02 18.45 62.05
CA LYS A 596 -18.79 17.77 63.37
C LYS A 596 -18.58 16.27 63.09
N HIS A 597 -17.78 15.45 63.78
CA HIS A 597 -16.73 15.58 64.78
C HIS A 597 -16.14 14.15 65.00
N ARG A 598 -14.82 14.04 65.29
CA ARG A 598 -14.15 13.20 66.33
C ARG A 598 -14.74 11.82 66.70
N THR A 599 -13.94 10.74 66.78
CA THR A 599 -13.08 10.41 67.96
C THR A 599 -12.00 9.37 67.62
N LYS A 600 -10.72 9.61 67.97
CA LYS A 600 -9.91 8.96 69.04
C LYS A 600 -9.83 7.42 69.00
N ARG A 601 -8.68 6.81 68.67
CA ARG A 601 -7.46 6.59 69.51
C ARG A 601 -7.59 5.32 70.40
N MET A 602 -6.92 4.22 70.05
CA MET A 602 -5.81 3.62 70.84
C MET A 602 -5.42 2.23 70.32
N LYS A 603 -4.09 2.08 70.19
CA LYS A 603 -3.32 0.83 70.09
C LYS A 603 -3.52 -0.05 71.34
N LYS A 604 -3.40 -1.37 71.20
CA LYS A 604 -2.28 -2.11 71.79
C LYS A 604 -2.25 -3.57 71.33
N ASN A 605 -1.02 -4.00 71.09
CA ASN A 605 -0.45 -5.34 71.00
C ASN A 605 -0.76 -6.17 69.75
#